data_AF-A0A534ING5-F1
#
_entry.id   AF-A0A534ING5-F1
#
_cell.length_a   1.000
_cell.length_b   1.000
_cell.length_c   1.000
_cell.angle_alpha   90.00
_cell.angle_beta   90.00
_cell.angle_gamma   90.00
#
_symmetry.space_group_name_H-M   'P 1'
#
loop_
_entity.id
_entity.type
_entity.pdbx_description
1 polymer ?
#
loop_
_entity_poly.entity_id
_entity_poly.type
_entity_poly.pdbx_seq_one_letter_code
_entity_poly.pdbx_strand_id
1 'polypeptide(L)'
;MGNLRTPLYGWHASHGAKIVEFAGWDMPLLYTGIVEEHLAVRRAAGLFDVSHMGKLLLEGPGTAAAVNRLSTNDIPAAPGRCRYTHLLDEEGRILDDVIFTCLGPDRYLCVCNAGPRSRVVPWIRRHADGSSLQDLTPDFLCLALQGPTTSPP
;
A
#
# COMPACT_ATOMS: atom_id res chain seq x y z
N MET A 1 -4.41 22.44 6.76
CA MET A 1 -5.33 21.36 6.30
C MET A 1 -5.33 20.29 7.36
N GLY A 2 -6.49 19.67 7.65
CA GLY A 2 -6.57 18.56 8.61
C GLY A 2 -6.07 17.25 8.01
N ASN A 3 -5.85 16.25 8.87
CA ASN A 3 -5.47 14.91 8.45
C ASN A 3 -6.57 14.26 7.59
N LEU A 4 -6.16 13.36 6.70
CA LEU A 4 -7.04 12.46 5.95
C LEU A 4 -7.60 11.37 6.88
N ARG A 5 -8.71 10.76 6.48
CA ARG A 5 -9.39 9.70 7.25
C ARG A 5 -9.70 8.51 6.37
N THR A 6 -9.49 7.31 6.89
CA THR A 6 -9.92 6.09 6.21
C THR A 6 -11.45 5.95 6.29
N PRO A 7 -12.08 5.14 5.42
CA PRO A 7 -13.50 4.82 5.53
C PRO A 7 -13.91 4.23 6.90
N LEU A 8 -12.96 3.65 7.65
CA LEU A 8 -13.19 3.05 8.96
C LEU A 8 -12.95 3.98 10.14
N TYR A 9 -12.58 5.25 9.92
CA TYR A 9 -12.34 6.21 11.00
C TYR A 9 -13.47 6.26 12.03
N GLY A 10 -14.72 6.32 11.57
CA GLY A 10 -15.89 6.37 12.46
C GLY A 10 -16.01 5.13 13.33
N TRP A 11 -15.70 3.96 12.77
CA TRP A 11 -15.69 2.70 13.51
C TRP A 11 -14.55 2.69 14.54
N HIS A 12 -13.35 3.09 14.16
CA HIS A 12 -12.20 3.16 15.08
C HIS A 12 -12.50 4.06 16.29
N ALA A 13 -13.01 5.27 16.02
CA ALA A 13 -13.34 6.24 17.05
C ALA A 13 -14.44 5.73 18.01
N SER A 14 -15.42 4.97 17.51
CA SER A 14 -16.49 4.41 18.35
C SER A 14 -16.09 3.15 19.12
N HIS A 15 -14.97 2.52 18.77
CA HIS A 15 -14.50 1.27 19.39
C HIS A 15 -13.26 1.46 20.27
N GLY A 16 -13.09 2.67 20.82
CA GLY A 16 -12.06 2.94 21.84
C GLY A 16 -10.64 3.05 21.29
N ALA A 17 -10.48 3.17 19.96
CA ALA A 17 -9.16 3.35 19.39
C ALA A 17 -8.51 4.66 19.88
N LYS A 18 -7.24 4.59 20.25
CA LYS A 18 -6.39 5.77 20.40
C LYS A 18 -5.97 6.26 19.02
N ILE A 19 -6.63 7.29 18.50
CA ILE A 19 -6.30 7.87 17.19
C ILE A 19 -5.05 8.75 17.30
N VAL A 20 -4.14 8.60 16.33
CA VAL A 20 -2.93 9.42 16.17
C VAL A 20 -2.76 9.86 14.72
N GLU A 21 -1.97 10.91 14.52
CA GLU A 21 -1.51 11.30 13.19
C GLU A 21 -0.41 10.33 12.73
N PHE A 22 -0.57 9.81 11.52
CA PHE A 22 0.43 8.99 10.84
C PHE A 22 0.45 9.33 9.35
N ALA A 23 1.54 9.97 8.89
CA ALA A 23 1.75 10.32 7.49
C ALA A 23 0.60 11.15 6.86
N GLY A 24 0.02 12.06 7.63
CA GLY A 24 -1.10 12.90 7.25
C GLY A 24 -2.47 12.22 7.34
N TRP A 25 -2.57 11.06 8.01
CA TRP A 25 -3.83 10.34 8.25
C TRP A 25 -4.14 10.22 9.74
N ASP A 26 -5.42 10.29 10.11
CA ASP A 26 -5.91 9.89 11.42
C ASP A 26 -6.05 8.36 11.46
N MET A 27 -5.13 7.68 12.16
CA MET A 27 -5.05 6.22 12.23
C MET A 27 -5.17 5.69 13.67
N PRO A 28 -5.74 4.50 13.90
CA PRO A 28 -5.77 3.87 15.22
C PRO A 28 -4.36 3.37 15.60
N LEU A 29 -3.80 3.89 16.70
CA LEU A 29 -2.53 3.41 17.27
C LEU A 29 -2.70 2.06 17.98
N LEU A 30 -3.79 1.92 18.73
CA LEU A 30 -4.17 0.75 19.52
C LEU A 30 -5.63 0.87 19.98
N TYR A 31 -6.22 -0.25 20.38
CA TYR A 31 -7.56 -0.39 20.98
C TYR A 31 -7.48 -0.87 22.43
N THR A 32 -6.73 -1.94 22.69
CA THR A 32 -6.60 -2.52 24.04
C THR A 32 -5.19 -2.36 24.59
N GLY A 33 -4.17 -2.49 23.75
CA GLY A 33 -2.78 -2.28 24.13
C GLY A 33 -1.80 -2.93 23.15
N ILE A 34 -0.65 -2.28 22.94
CA ILE A 34 0.35 -2.71 21.95
C ILE A 34 0.79 -4.17 22.14
N VAL A 35 1.05 -4.57 23.39
CA VAL A 35 1.48 -5.95 23.71
C VAL A 35 0.35 -6.95 23.48
N GLU A 36 -0.87 -6.61 23.86
CA GLU A 36 -2.03 -7.48 23.73
C GLU A 36 -2.37 -7.74 22.25
N GLU A 37 -2.44 -6.68 21.45
CA GLU A 37 -2.71 -6.76 20.01
C GLU A 37 -1.59 -7.48 19.26
N HIS A 38 -0.33 -7.27 19.66
CA HIS A 38 0.79 -8.05 19.13
C HIS A 38 0.63 -9.55 19.42
N LEU A 39 0.27 -9.92 20.65
CA LEU A 39 0.04 -11.31 21.03
C LEU A 39 -1.18 -11.91 20.33
N ALA A 40 -2.23 -11.12 20.06
CA ALA A 40 -3.40 -11.57 19.31
C ALA A 40 -3.01 -12.03 17.89
N VAL A 41 -2.21 -11.23 17.17
CA VAL A 41 -1.67 -11.61 15.86
C VAL A 41 -0.79 -12.85 15.94
N ARG A 42 0.07 -12.95 16.97
CA ARG A 42 1.01 -14.07 17.11
C ARG A 42 0.33 -15.39 17.46
N ARG A 43 -0.76 -15.35 18.22
CA ARG A 43 -1.44 -16.53 18.75
C ARG A 43 -2.68 -16.93 17.96
N ALA A 44 -3.31 -15.99 17.25
CA ALA A 44 -4.55 -16.22 16.53
C ALA A 44 -4.63 -15.37 15.25
N ALA A 45 -5.26 -14.20 15.32
CA ALA A 45 -5.45 -13.28 14.21
C ALA A 45 -5.53 -11.83 14.72
N GLY A 46 -5.07 -10.89 13.90
CA GLY A 46 -5.35 -9.47 14.03
C GLY A 46 -5.76 -8.89 12.68
N LEU A 47 -6.66 -7.91 12.72
CA LEU A 47 -7.15 -7.19 11.55
C LEU A 47 -6.68 -5.75 11.62
N PHE A 48 -5.97 -5.31 10.58
CA PHE A 48 -5.41 -3.98 10.48
C PHE A 48 -6.10 -3.19 9.37
N ASP A 49 -6.48 -1.95 9.68
CA ASP A 49 -6.83 -0.97 8.66
C ASP A 49 -5.55 -0.35 8.09
N VAL A 50 -5.19 -0.77 6.88
CA VAL A 50 -4.03 -0.25 6.13
C VAL A 50 -4.48 0.60 4.94
N SER A 51 -5.70 1.14 4.97
CA SER A 51 -6.29 1.90 3.86
C SER A 51 -5.57 3.21 3.56
N HIS A 52 -4.77 3.72 4.49
CA HIS A 52 -3.91 4.89 4.30
C HIS A 52 -2.78 4.66 3.29
N MET A 53 -2.39 3.40 3.03
CA MET A 53 -1.41 3.06 2.00
C MET A 53 -1.91 3.50 0.62
N GLY A 54 -0.97 3.88 -0.25
CA GLY A 54 -1.27 4.28 -1.61
C GLY A 54 -1.70 3.10 -2.46
N LYS A 55 -2.72 3.28 -3.31
CA LYS A 55 -3.16 2.29 -4.32
C LYS A 55 -3.06 2.95 -5.68
N LEU A 56 -2.02 2.65 -6.44
CA LEU A 56 -1.73 3.28 -7.72
C LEU A 56 -1.90 2.28 -8.85
N LEU A 57 -2.87 2.49 -9.72
CA LEU A 57 -3.13 1.64 -10.87
C LEU A 57 -2.40 2.18 -12.09
N LEU A 58 -1.54 1.34 -12.68
CA LEU A 58 -0.84 1.62 -13.93
C LEU A 58 -1.42 0.75 -15.04
N GLU A 59 -1.82 1.38 -16.15
CA GLU A 59 -2.40 0.66 -17.29
C GLU A 59 -1.97 1.26 -18.63
N GLY A 60 -1.71 0.38 -19.60
CA GLY A 60 -1.50 0.77 -20.99
C GLY A 60 -0.23 0.16 -21.60
N PRO A 61 -0.09 0.19 -22.93
CA PRO A 61 1.00 -0.46 -23.63
C PRO A 61 2.37 -0.09 -23.07
N GLY A 62 3.19 -1.10 -22.72
CA GLY A 62 4.54 -0.90 -22.21
C GLY A 62 4.63 -0.72 -20.68
N THR A 63 3.50 -0.78 -19.96
CA THR A 63 3.48 -0.73 -18.48
C THR A 63 4.38 -1.80 -17.88
N ALA A 64 4.36 -3.04 -18.40
CA ALA A 64 5.19 -4.14 -17.87
C ALA A 64 6.70 -3.82 -17.92
N ALA A 65 7.14 -3.13 -18.97
CA ALA A 65 8.53 -2.70 -19.09
C ALA A 65 8.85 -1.50 -18.18
N ALA A 66 7.90 -0.55 -18.05
CA ALA A 66 8.05 0.61 -17.18
C ALA A 66 8.14 0.20 -15.70
N VAL A 67 7.26 -0.68 -15.21
CA VAL A 67 7.30 -1.15 -13.82
C VAL A 67 8.59 -1.90 -13.51
N ASN A 68 9.13 -2.66 -14.47
CA ASN A 68 10.43 -3.32 -14.32
C ASN A 68 11.60 -2.31 -14.28
N ARG A 69 11.61 -1.29 -15.15
CA ARG A 69 12.63 -0.23 -15.12
C ARG A 69 12.61 0.58 -13.81
N LEU A 70 11.41 0.85 -13.29
CA LEU A 70 11.21 1.56 -12.03
C LEU A 70 11.67 0.76 -10.81
N SER A 71 11.82 -0.55 -10.93
CA SER A 71 12.00 -1.49 -9.83
C SER A 71 13.44 -1.99 -9.72
N THR A 72 13.88 -2.22 -8.49
CA THR A 72 15.16 -2.93 -8.21
C THR A 72 15.03 -4.45 -8.27
N ASN A 73 13.84 -4.97 -8.58
CA ASN A 73 13.54 -6.40 -8.61
C ASN A 73 12.78 -6.77 -9.90
N ASP A 74 12.77 -8.05 -10.26
CA ASP A 74 12.04 -8.59 -11.41
C ASP A 74 10.54 -8.70 -11.10
N ILE A 75 9.75 -7.86 -11.77
CA ILE A 75 8.31 -7.72 -11.56
C ILE A 75 7.57 -8.76 -12.41
N PRO A 76 6.77 -9.64 -11.78
CA PRO A 76 6.12 -10.73 -12.48
C PRO A 76 5.11 -10.22 -13.50
N ALA A 77 5.09 -10.85 -14.68
CA ALA A 77 4.08 -10.60 -15.70
C ALA A 77 2.83 -11.49 -15.56
N ALA A 78 2.88 -12.52 -14.71
CA ALA A 78 1.75 -13.43 -14.51
C ALA A 78 0.66 -12.77 -13.63
N PRO A 79 -0.60 -12.71 -14.08
CA PRO A 79 -1.70 -12.15 -13.28
C PRO A 79 -1.87 -12.83 -11.92
N GLY A 80 -2.20 -12.03 -10.90
CA GLY A 80 -2.34 -12.48 -9.51
C GLY A 80 -1.01 -12.66 -8.78
N ARG A 81 0.13 -12.47 -9.45
CA ARG A 81 1.45 -12.49 -8.81
C ARG A 81 1.88 -11.08 -8.42
N CYS A 82 2.54 -11.00 -7.28
CA CYS A 82 3.07 -9.75 -6.75
C CYS A 82 4.56 -9.87 -6.42
N ARG A 83 5.23 -8.72 -6.34
CA ARG A 83 6.64 -8.61 -5.96
C ARG A 83 6.88 -7.37 -5.13
N TYR A 84 7.57 -7.56 -4.01
CA TYR A 84 8.18 -6.50 -3.21
C TYR A 84 9.46 -6.00 -3.88
N THR A 85 9.62 -4.69 -3.96
CA THR A 85 10.73 -4.01 -4.63
C THR A 85 10.97 -2.63 -4.02
N HIS A 86 12.06 -1.97 -4.41
CA HIS A 86 12.29 -0.56 -4.09
C HIS A 86 12.17 0.28 -5.36
N LEU A 87 11.71 1.52 -5.18
CA LEU A 87 11.84 2.59 -6.16
C LEU A 87 13.04 3.44 -5.77
N LEU A 88 13.93 3.73 -6.72
CA LEU A 88 15.09 4.57 -6.50
C LEU A 88 14.98 5.88 -7.27
N ASP A 89 15.61 6.95 -6.77
CA ASP A 89 15.84 8.18 -7.52
C ASP A 89 16.98 8.02 -8.54
N GLU A 90 17.27 9.07 -9.31
CA GLU A 90 18.33 9.06 -10.33
C GLU A 90 19.74 8.82 -9.75
N GLU A 91 19.95 9.07 -8.45
CA GLU A 91 21.22 8.81 -7.76
C GLU A 91 21.26 7.44 -7.05
N GLY A 92 20.22 6.62 -7.21
CA GLY A 92 20.13 5.29 -6.60
C GLY A 92 19.71 5.30 -5.13
N ARG A 93 19.17 6.41 -4.61
CA ARG A 93 18.66 6.49 -3.24
C ARG A 93 17.23 5.99 -3.19
N ILE A 94 16.86 5.33 -2.10
CA ILE A 94 15.51 4.78 -1.93
C ILE A 94 14.49 5.92 -1.79
N LEU A 95 13.50 5.91 -2.69
CA LEU A 95 12.32 6.78 -2.61
C LEU A 95 11.24 6.17 -1.71
N ASP A 96 10.96 4.88 -1.95
CA ASP A 96 9.99 4.07 -1.22
C ASP A 96 10.24 2.58 -1.51
N ASP A 97 9.78 1.71 -0.61
CA ASP A 97 9.55 0.30 -0.90
C ASP A 97 8.08 0.06 -1.24
N VAL A 98 7.82 -0.76 -2.26
CA VAL A 98 6.49 -0.94 -2.82
C VAL A 98 6.22 -2.40 -3.18
N ILE A 99 4.95 -2.74 -3.36
CA ILE A 99 4.51 -4.01 -3.93
C ILE A 99 3.83 -3.74 -5.26
N PHE A 100 4.36 -4.29 -6.34
CA PHE A 100 3.64 -4.36 -7.62
C PHE A 100 2.93 -5.70 -7.73
N THR A 101 1.65 -5.67 -8.10
CA THR A 101 0.82 -6.83 -8.41
C THR A 101 0.39 -6.77 -9.87
N CYS A 102 0.68 -7.82 -10.64
CA CYS A 102 0.15 -7.94 -12.00
C CYS A 102 -1.34 -8.29 -11.94
N LEU A 103 -2.18 -7.45 -12.54
CA LEU A 103 -3.62 -7.69 -12.67
C LEU A 103 -4.00 -8.23 -14.05
N GLY A 104 -3.09 -8.16 -15.02
CA GLY A 104 -3.32 -8.51 -16.41
C GLY A 104 -2.18 -8.01 -17.30
N PRO A 105 -2.22 -8.30 -18.62
CA PRO A 105 -1.28 -7.73 -19.57
C PRO A 105 -1.24 -6.21 -19.45
N ASP A 106 -0.05 -5.65 -19.22
CA ASP A 106 0.18 -4.20 -19.12
C ASP A 106 -0.72 -3.49 -18.09
N ARG A 107 -1.08 -4.19 -17.01
CA ARG A 107 -1.97 -3.69 -15.97
C ARG A 107 -1.46 -4.09 -14.58
N TYR A 108 -1.04 -3.10 -13.80
CA TYR A 108 -0.36 -3.33 -12.52
C TYR A 108 -0.92 -2.44 -11.41
N LEU A 109 -1.14 -3.03 -10.24
CA LEU A 109 -1.42 -2.29 -9.01
C LEU A 109 -0.14 -2.15 -8.21
N CYS A 110 0.25 -0.92 -7.93
CA CYS A 110 1.32 -0.57 -7.00
C CYS A 110 0.71 -0.17 -5.65
N VAL A 111 1.15 -0.84 -4.59
CA VAL A 111 0.86 -0.44 -3.21
C VAL A 111 2.12 0.19 -2.62
N CYS A 112 2.02 1.45 -2.21
CA CYS A 112 3.13 2.26 -1.67
C CYS A 112 2.82 2.81 -0.28
N ASN A 113 3.83 3.28 0.44
CA ASN A 113 3.66 3.81 1.79
C ASN A 113 2.96 5.18 1.77
N ALA A 114 2.18 5.47 2.83
CA ALA A 114 1.41 6.72 2.91
C ALA A 114 2.29 7.98 2.90
N GLY A 115 3.40 7.97 3.65
CA GLY A 115 4.29 9.13 3.78
C GLY A 115 5.01 9.49 2.46
N PRO A 116 5.74 8.54 1.85
CA PRO A 116 6.43 8.76 0.58
C PRO A 116 5.52 8.94 -0.64
N ARG A 117 4.21 8.64 -0.56
CA ARG A 117 3.25 8.71 -1.68
C ARG A 117 3.32 10.02 -2.46
N SER A 118 3.47 11.16 -1.78
CA SER A 118 3.55 12.49 -2.42
C SER A 118 4.75 12.65 -3.36
N ARG A 119 5.81 11.83 -3.17
CA ARG A 119 6.99 11.76 -4.05
C ARG A 119 6.89 10.59 -5.04
N VAL A 120 6.32 9.46 -4.62
CA VAL A 120 6.16 8.25 -5.46
C VAL A 120 5.23 8.49 -6.64
N VAL A 121 4.08 9.13 -6.44
CA VAL A 121 3.11 9.37 -7.52
C VAL A 121 3.71 10.19 -8.67
N PRO A 122 4.32 11.37 -8.46
CA PRO A 122 4.94 12.11 -9.54
C PRO A 122 6.16 11.39 -10.12
N TRP A 123 6.91 10.63 -9.32
CA TRP A 123 8.03 9.81 -9.80
C TRP A 123 7.58 8.76 -10.82
N ILE A 124 6.56 7.98 -10.47
CA ILE A 124 6.00 6.96 -11.37
C ILE A 124 5.42 7.65 -12.60
N ARG A 125 4.65 8.74 -12.45
CA ARG A 125 4.03 9.44 -13.59
C ARG A 125 5.08 9.92 -14.60
N ARG A 126 6.25 10.38 -14.15
CA ARG A 126 7.35 10.84 -15.01
C ARG A 126 7.95 9.70 -15.84
N HIS A 127 8.01 8.49 -15.29
CA HIS A 127 8.70 7.33 -15.87
C HIS A 127 7.75 6.22 -16.38
N ALA A 128 6.45 6.49 -16.40
CA ALA A 128 5.43 5.53 -16.83
C ALA A 128 5.39 5.33 -18.36
N ASP A 129 6.19 6.09 -19.14
CA ASP A 129 6.41 5.94 -20.58
C ASP A 129 5.13 5.74 -21.41
N GLY A 130 4.13 6.60 -21.17
CA GLY A 130 2.84 6.57 -21.87
C GLY A 130 1.76 5.72 -21.19
N SER A 131 2.10 4.97 -20.15
CA SER A 131 1.11 4.30 -19.30
C SER A 131 0.29 5.32 -18.51
N SER A 132 -1.02 5.07 -18.40
CA SER A 132 -1.88 5.82 -17.49
C SER A 132 -1.53 5.50 -16.03
N LEU A 133 -1.68 6.48 -15.15
CA LEU A 133 -1.50 6.32 -13.71
C LEU A 133 -2.72 6.93 -12.99
N GLN A 134 -3.51 6.07 -12.36
CA GLN A 134 -4.64 6.47 -11.53
C GLN A 134 -4.32 6.22 -10.05
N ASP A 135 -4.58 7.23 -9.21
CA ASP A 135 -4.44 7.11 -7.77
C ASP A 135 -5.79 6.75 -7.15
N LEU A 136 -5.95 5.46 -6.84
CA LEU A 136 -7.14 4.83 -6.27
C LEU A 136 -7.12 4.81 -4.73
N THR A 137 -6.19 5.54 -4.10
CA THR A 137 -6.07 5.59 -2.65
C THR A 137 -7.37 5.97 -1.93
N PRO A 138 -8.15 6.99 -2.36
CA PRO A 138 -9.41 7.33 -1.69
C PRO A 138 -10.55 6.36 -2.00
N ASP A 139 -10.44 5.57 -3.07
CA ASP A 139 -11.55 4.76 -3.60
C ASP A 139 -11.60 3.35 -2.99
N PHE A 140 -10.48 2.86 -2.45
CA PHE A 140 -10.36 1.50 -1.94
C PHE A 140 -10.01 1.44 -0.45
N LEU A 141 -10.76 0.60 0.27
CA LEU A 141 -10.37 0.06 1.57
C LEU A 141 -9.25 -0.96 1.39
N CYS A 142 -8.29 -0.99 2.32
CA CYS A 142 -7.30 -2.05 2.39
C CYS A 142 -7.22 -2.58 3.83
N LEU A 143 -7.52 -3.87 3.99
CA LEU A 143 -7.46 -4.56 5.26
C LEU A 143 -6.38 -5.64 5.21
N ALA A 144 -5.57 -5.72 6.25
CA ALA A 144 -4.63 -6.82 6.44
C ALA A 144 -5.12 -7.72 7.58
N LEU A 145 -5.55 -8.93 7.22
CA LEU A 145 -5.84 -10.00 8.19
C LEU A 145 -4.55 -10.83 8.35
N GLN A 146 -4.03 -10.92 9.57
CA GLN A 146 -2.72 -11.50 9.85
C GLN A 146 -2.76 -12.41 11.08
N GLY A 147 -2.21 -13.62 10.98
CA GLY A 147 -1.98 -14.52 12.11
C GLY A 147 -1.99 -16.00 11.72
N PRO A 148 -1.59 -16.91 12.63
CA PRO A 148 -1.51 -18.34 12.32
C PRO A 148 -2.86 -18.99 11.95
N THR A 149 -3.99 -18.40 12.34
CA THR A 149 -5.32 -18.97 12.09
C THR A 149 -6.05 -18.33 10.91
N THR A 150 -5.35 -17.57 10.06
CA THR A 150 -5.98 -16.79 8.97
C THR A 150 -5.84 -17.43 7.58
N SER A 151 -5.07 -18.52 7.45
CA SER A 151 -4.98 -19.26 6.19
C SER A 151 -6.26 -20.08 5.96
N PRO A 152 -6.77 -20.16 4.71
CA PRO A 152 -7.79 -21.14 4.39
C PRO A 152 -7.26 -22.57 4.64
N PRO A 153 -8.14 -23.53 4.98
CA PRO A 153 -7.77 -24.92 5.20
C PRO A 153 -7.15 -25.58 3.97
#